data_AF-A0A3D2D9Z5-F1
#
_entry.id   AF-A0A3D2D9Z5-F1
#
_cell.length_a   1.000
_cell.length_b   1.000
_cell.length_c   1.000
_cell.angle_alpha   90.00
_cell.angle_beta   90.00
_cell.angle_gamma   90.00
#
_symmetry.space_group_name_H-M   'P 1'
#
loop_
_entity.id
_entity.type
_entity.pdbx_description
1 polymer ?
#
loop_
_entity_poly.entity_id
_entity_poly.type
_entity_poly.pdbx_seq_one_letter_code
_entity_poly.pdbx_strand_id
1 'polypeptide(L)'
;MKIGYARVSTRDQKADLQVDALKQAGCERIYQDIASGAKSARPELDKLLANVRPGDAVVIWKLDRLGRSLKHLVELVGELAERKVGLQSLNDPIDTTHAQGRLVFNLFASLAEFERELIRERTQAGLSAARSRGRIGGRPKGLPAKAEATAMAAQTLYREGRLSVSAIGEKLHISKSTLYSYLRHRGVEIGAYQKSARSRDQQITASSSSPAEPPAVERVATVTLRLAVVNNSKFVRGRKRAKENIERYCLEPYGMKRLESGHYELAISYRSDDELDKTVHDLLTEISQEADMRNCFIEADAWEEGTERRW
;
A
#
# COMPACT_ATOMS: atom_id res chain seq x y z
N MET A 1 28.35 5.27 -25.31
CA MET A 1 29.18 6.14 -24.45
C MET A 1 29.58 5.40 -23.19
N LYS A 2 30.74 5.70 -22.59
CA LYS A 2 31.14 5.14 -21.28
C LYS A 2 30.74 6.10 -20.16
N ILE A 3 29.94 5.62 -19.22
CA ILE A 3 29.43 6.41 -18.09
C ILE A 3 29.95 5.82 -16.79
N GLY A 4 30.74 6.58 -16.06
CA GLY A 4 31.33 6.16 -14.79
C GLY A 4 30.37 6.30 -13.62
N TYR A 5 30.39 5.35 -12.69
CA TYR A 5 29.76 5.48 -11.38
C TYR A 5 30.76 5.21 -10.26
N ALA A 6 30.87 6.16 -9.34
CA ALA A 6 31.71 6.07 -8.16
C ALA A 6 30.85 6.20 -6.89
N ARG A 7 31.19 5.39 -5.88
CA ARG A 7 30.61 5.53 -4.54
C ARG A 7 31.73 5.73 -3.53
N VAL A 8 31.70 6.86 -2.86
CA VAL A 8 32.77 7.28 -1.95
C VAL A 8 32.21 7.42 -0.54
N SER A 9 32.96 6.96 0.46
CA SER A 9 32.63 7.22 1.87
C SER A 9 33.30 8.50 2.32
N THR A 10 32.61 9.29 3.15
CA THR A 10 33.11 10.57 3.69
C THR A 10 34.42 10.50 4.48
N ARG A 11 34.89 9.29 4.81
CA ARG A 11 36.07 9.05 5.67
C ARG A 11 37.32 8.55 4.95
N ASP A 12 37.29 8.35 3.63
CA ASP A 12 38.38 7.64 2.93
C ASP A 12 39.03 8.52 1.86
N GLN A 13 40.36 8.69 1.93
CA GLN A 13 41.20 9.33 0.90
C GLN A 13 41.13 8.59 -0.47
N LYS A 14 40.51 7.40 -0.51
CA LYS A 14 40.35 6.54 -1.70
C LYS A 14 39.22 6.97 -2.63
N ALA A 15 38.54 8.08 -2.34
CA ALA A 15 37.51 8.65 -3.19
C ALA A 15 38.06 9.06 -4.55
N ASP A 16 39.21 9.74 -4.55
CA ASP A 16 39.85 10.28 -5.75
C ASP A 16 40.38 9.17 -6.66
N LEU A 17 40.92 8.09 -6.07
CA LEU A 17 41.39 6.91 -6.81
C LEU A 17 40.32 6.28 -7.70
N GLN A 18 39.06 6.24 -7.25
CA GLN A 18 37.96 5.70 -8.06
C GLN A 18 37.64 6.62 -9.25
N VAL A 19 37.58 7.92 -9.00
CA VAL A 19 37.25 8.91 -10.04
C VAL A 19 38.36 8.96 -11.08
N ASP A 20 39.63 8.97 -10.65
CA ASP A 20 40.78 9.00 -11.54
C ASP A 20 40.84 7.77 -12.43
N ALA A 21 40.55 6.60 -11.89
CA ALA A 21 40.47 5.39 -12.68
C ALA A 21 39.33 5.39 -13.69
N LEU A 22 38.16 5.91 -13.32
CA LEU A 22 37.04 6.05 -14.26
C LEU A 22 37.38 7.02 -15.39
N LYS A 23 38.08 8.12 -15.08
CA LYS A 23 38.61 9.05 -16.09
C LYS A 23 39.60 8.36 -17.02
N GLN A 24 40.56 7.60 -16.46
CA GLN A 24 41.54 6.82 -17.24
C GLN A 24 40.88 5.75 -18.12
N ALA A 25 39.77 5.16 -17.67
CA ALA A 25 38.99 4.21 -18.45
C ALA A 25 38.21 4.84 -19.63
N GLY A 26 38.25 6.16 -19.76
CA GLY A 26 37.60 6.93 -20.81
C GLY A 26 36.12 7.20 -20.54
N CYS A 27 35.71 7.33 -19.28
CA CYS A 27 34.33 7.70 -18.94
C CYS A 27 34.09 9.18 -19.26
N GLU A 28 33.14 9.47 -20.15
CA GLU A 28 32.79 10.84 -20.56
C GLU A 28 32.02 11.59 -19.47
N ARG A 29 31.22 10.85 -18.70
CA ARG A 29 30.41 11.39 -17.61
C ARG A 29 30.53 10.49 -16.38
N ILE A 30 30.77 11.09 -15.22
CA ILE A 30 30.97 10.35 -13.97
C ILE A 30 29.94 10.83 -12.94
N TYR A 31 29.18 9.90 -12.40
CA TYR A 31 28.22 10.12 -11.32
C TYR A 31 28.83 9.66 -10.00
N GLN A 32 28.69 10.46 -8.94
CA GLN A 32 29.34 10.20 -7.66
C GLN A 32 28.36 10.30 -6.49
N ASP A 33 28.12 9.19 -5.80
CA ASP A 33 27.39 9.21 -4.53
C ASP A 33 28.34 9.23 -3.33
N ILE A 34 28.03 10.10 -2.36
CA ILE A 34 28.70 10.16 -1.06
C ILE A 34 27.86 9.39 -0.03
N ALA A 35 28.40 8.27 0.45
CA ALA A 35 27.71 7.41 1.41
C ALA A 35 28.17 7.69 2.85
N SER A 36 27.28 8.18 3.70
CA SER A 36 27.42 8.15 5.16
C SER A 36 26.46 7.10 5.75
N GLY A 37 27.01 5.95 6.18
CA GLY A 37 26.25 4.89 6.84
C GLY A 37 25.52 3.89 5.92
N ALA A 38 24.81 2.93 6.55
CA ALA A 38 24.25 1.74 5.89
C ALA A 38 22.96 1.99 5.06
N LYS A 39 22.31 3.15 5.22
CA LYS A 39 21.06 3.55 4.52
C LYS A 39 21.22 4.88 3.77
N SER A 40 22.34 5.09 3.09
CA SER A 40 22.52 6.28 2.26
C SER A 40 21.69 6.15 0.97
N ALA A 41 20.79 7.10 0.72
CA ALA A 41 20.15 7.31 -0.57
C ALA A 41 21.20 7.44 -1.69
N ARG A 42 20.86 7.05 -2.92
CA ARG A 42 21.78 7.06 -4.08
C ARG A 42 21.22 7.88 -5.24
N PRO A 43 20.99 9.19 -5.02
CA PRO A 43 20.36 10.03 -6.03
C PRO A 43 21.19 10.09 -7.33
N GLU A 44 22.52 9.98 -7.27
CA GLU A 44 23.35 10.03 -8.48
C GLU A 44 23.32 8.72 -9.27
N LEU A 45 23.22 7.57 -8.60
CA LEU A 45 22.95 6.29 -9.29
C LEU A 45 21.60 6.33 -10.00
N ASP A 46 20.55 6.82 -9.32
CA ASP A 46 19.21 6.89 -9.91
C ASP A 46 19.19 7.82 -11.13
N LYS A 47 19.89 8.97 -11.05
CA LYS A 47 20.11 9.86 -12.19
C LYS A 47 20.88 9.19 -13.32
N LEU A 48 21.92 8.41 -13.03
CA LEU A 48 22.66 7.67 -14.05
C LEU A 48 21.72 6.70 -14.77
N LEU A 49 20.97 5.88 -14.03
CA LEU A 49 20.05 4.89 -14.57
C LEU A 49 18.92 5.52 -15.41
N ALA A 50 18.53 6.76 -15.09
CA ALA A 50 17.56 7.52 -15.89
C ALA A 50 18.13 8.08 -17.20
N ASN A 51 19.45 8.30 -17.27
CA ASN A 51 20.11 8.96 -18.41
C ASN A 51 20.80 7.99 -19.39
N VAL A 52 21.06 6.75 -18.99
CA VAL A 52 21.68 5.73 -19.86
C VAL A 52 20.82 5.43 -21.09
N ARG A 53 21.46 5.22 -22.23
CA ARG A 53 20.81 4.90 -23.50
C ARG A 53 21.28 3.54 -24.02
N PRO A 54 20.49 2.87 -24.88
CA PRO A 54 20.93 1.65 -25.55
C PRO A 54 22.30 1.83 -26.24
N GLY A 55 23.22 0.90 -26.01
CA GLY A 55 24.60 0.97 -26.51
C GLY A 55 25.60 1.68 -25.58
N ASP A 56 25.14 2.25 -24.47
CA ASP A 56 26.03 2.75 -23.43
C ASP A 56 26.63 1.62 -22.58
N ALA A 57 27.74 1.93 -21.91
CA ALA A 57 28.37 1.06 -20.92
C ALA A 57 28.54 1.83 -19.61
N VAL A 58 27.95 1.30 -18.54
CA VAL A 58 28.17 1.76 -17.18
C VAL A 58 29.48 1.18 -16.68
N VAL A 59 30.41 2.03 -16.28
CA VAL A 59 31.74 1.64 -15.82
C VAL A 59 31.83 1.89 -14.31
N ILE A 60 32.29 0.90 -13.57
CA ILE A 60 32.47 0.97 -12.12
C ILE A 60 33.87 0.51 -11.73
N TRP A 61 34.38 1.04 -10.61
CA TRP A 61 35.67 0.59 -10.09
C TRP A 61 35.64 -0.88 -9.65
N LYS A 62 34.60 -1.28 -8.91
CA LYS A 62 34.35 -2.63 -8.40
C LYS A 62 32.86 -2.89 -8.20
N LEU A 63 32.43 -4.15 -8.22
CA LEU A 63 31.03 -4.57 -8.06
C LEU A 63 30.38 -4.11 -6.75
N ASP A 64 31.15 -4.04 -5.65
CA ASP A 64 30.68 -3.60 -4.33
C ASP A 64 30.30 -2.10 -4.29
N ARG A 65 30.71 -1.35 -5.32
CA ARG A 65 30.36 0.07 -5.47
C ARG A 65 28.98 0.24 -6.09
N LEU A 66 28.56 -0.67 -6.97
CA LEU A 66 27.25 -0.64 -7.63
C LEU A 66 26.15 -1.31 -6.78
N GLY A 67 26.41 -2.50 -6.23
CA GLY A 67 25.44 -3.25 -5.44
C GLY A 67 25.37 -2.82 -3.96
N ARG A 68 24.31 -3.24 -3.24
CA ARG A 68 24.30 -3.29 -1.75
C ARG A 68 24.35 -4.74 -1.23
N SER A 69 23.99 -5.65 -2.12
CA SER A 69 24.03 -7.11 -1.98
C SER A 69 24.20 -7.68 -3.38
N LEU A 70 24.59 -8.94 -3.48
CA LEU A 70 24.66 -9.64 -4.77
C LEU A 70 23.31 -9.62 -5.50
N LYS A 71 22.21 -9.81 -4.76
CA LYS A 71 20.85 -9.70 -5.31
C LYS A 71 20.60 -8.34 -5.98
N HIS A 72 20.90 -7.24 -5.28
CA HIS A 72 20.69 -5.90 -5.82
C HIS A 72 21.53 -5.67 -7.08
N LEU A 73 22.75 -6.22 -7.11
CA LEU A 73 23.60 -6.16 -8.28
C LEU A 73 23.00 -6.93 -9.47
N VAL A 74 22.47 -8.13 -9.24
CA VAL A 74 21.80 -8.94 -10.27
C VAL A 74 20.58 -8.23 -10.84
N GLU A 75 19.73 -7.65 -9.98
CA GLU A 75 18.56 -6.87 -10.41
C GLU A 75 18.97 -5.67 -11.27
N LEU A 76 19.96 -4.89 -10.83
CA LEU A 76 20.45 -3.71 -11.57
C LEU A 76 21.04 -4.08 -12.95
N VAL A 77 21.83 -5.15 -13.02
CA VAL A 77 22.43 -5.56 -14.29
C VAL A 77 21.40 -6.18 -15.22
N GLY A 78 20.40 -6.88 -14.69
CA GLY A 78 19.24 -7.31 -15.47
C GLY A 78 18.52 -6.14 -16.12
N GLU A 79 18.24 -5.09 -15.35
CA GLU A 79 17.60 -3.86 -15.85
C GLU A 79 18.46 -3.16 -16.92
N LEU A 80 19.78 -3.09 -16.72
CA LEU A 80 20.70 -2.55 -17.73
C LEU A 80 20.70 -3.40 -19.00
N ALA A 81 20.71 -4.73 -18.88
CA ALA A 81 20.70 -5.64 -20.01
C ALA A 81 19.41 -5.54 -20.84
N GLU A 82 18.24 -5.42 -20.19
CA GLU A 82 16.95 -5.16 -20.85
C GLU A 82 16.98 -3.85 -21.66
N ARG A 83 17.68 -2.83 -21.16
CA ARG A 83 17.89 -1.55 -21.84
C ARG A 83 19.02 -1.56 -22.87
N LYS A 84 19.65 -2.72 -23.12
CA LYS A 84 20.83 -2.89 -23.99
C LYS A 84 22.01 -2.01 -23.56
N VAL A 85 22.18 -1.85 -22.25
CA VAL A 85 23.28 -1.13 -21.60
C VAL A 85 24.23 -2.15 -20.99
N GLY A 86 25.53 -2.02 -21.26
CA GLY A 86 26.56 -2.86 -20.67
C GLY A 86 26.96 -2.41 -19.27
N LEU A 87 27.51 -3.33 -18.48
CA LEU A 87 28.21 -3.06 -17.23
C LEU A 87 29.66 -3.53 -17.38
N GLN A 88 30.60 -2.66 -17.04
CA GLN A 88 32.01 -2.96 -16.99
C GLN A 88 32.58 -2.65 -15.61
N SER A 89 33.25 -3.62 -15.00
CA SER A 89 34.09 -3.38 -13.82
C SER A 89 35.56 -3.22 -14.22
N LEU A 90 36.26 -2.27 -13.60
CA LEU A 90 37.69 -2.05 -13.86
C LEU A 90 38.59 -3.05 -13.14
N ASN A 91 38.21 -3.48 -11.93
CA ASN A 91 39.03 -4.35 -11.09
C ASN A 91 38.45 -5.75 -10.88
N ASP A 92 37.24 -6.01 -11.37
CA ASP A 92 36.64 -7.34 -11.37
C ASP A 92 36.58 -7.85 -12.83
N PRO A 93 36.73 -9.16 -13.08
CA PRO A 93 36.71 -9.73 -14.44
C PRO A 93 35.30 -9.82 -15.03
N ILE A 94 34.47 -8.79 -14.82
CA ILE A 94 33.08 -8.73 -15.27
C ILE A 94 32.90 -7.57 -16.24
N ASP A 95 32.62 -7.94 -17.49
CA ASP A 95 32.25 -7.02 -18.55
C ASP A 95 31.11 -7.60 -19.39
N THR A 96 29.89 -7.12 -19.16
CA THR A 96 28.67 -7.59 -19.82
C THR A 96 28.45 -6.97 -21.20
N THR A 97 29.37 -6.14 -21.70
CA THR A 97 29.36 -5.70 -23.10
C THR A 97 29.66 -6.87 -24.06
N HIS A 98 30.43 -7.87 -23.60
CA HIS A 98 30.81 -9.07 -24.34
C HIS A 98 29.94 -10.28 -23.98
N ALA A 99 29.81 -11.22 -24.92
CA ALA A 99 29.02 -12.45 -24.70
C ALA A 99 29.54 -13.30 -23.54
N GLN A 100 30.88 -13.41 -23.40
CA GLN A 100 31.53 -14.17 -22.34
C GLN A 100 31.21 -13.60 -20.95
N GLY A 101 31.30 -12.28 -20.79
CA GLY A 101 30.99 -11.64 -19.50
C GLY A 101 29.51 -11.66 -19.17
N ARG A 102 28.61 -11.62 -20.17
CA ARG A 102 27.17 -11.87 -19.96
C ARG A 102 26.92 -13.28 -19.43
N LEU A 103 27.58 -14.30 -19.98
CA LEU A 103 27.46 -15.68 -19.51
C LEU A 103 27.90 -15.82 -18.04
N VAL A 104 29.09 -15.30 -17.72
CA VAL A 104 29.63 -15.33 -16.34
C VAL A 104 28.69 -14.60 -15.38
N PHE A 105 28.16 -13.45 -15.79
CA PHE A 105 27.21 -12.70 -14.97
C PHE A 105 25.91 -13.49 -14.73
N ASN A 106 25.35 -14.13 -15.75
CA ASN A 106 24.13 -14.95 -15.62
C ASN A 106 24.34 -16.16 -14.69
N LEU A 107 25.55 -16.73 -14.66
CA LEU A 107 25.91 -17.77 -13.70
C LEU A 107 25.90 -17.23 -12.26
N PHE A 108 26.48 -16.04 -12.02
CA PHE A 108 26.41 -15.39 -10.72
C PHE A 108 24.98 -15.04 -10.31
N ALA A 109 24.15 -14.59 -11.27
CA ALA A 109 22.73 -14.35 -11.04
C ALA A 109 22.00 -15.62 -10.57
N SER A 110 22.22 -16.73 -11.28
CA SER A 110 21.62 -18.03 -10.95
C SER A 110 22.08 -18.55 -9.58
N LEU A 111 23.37 -18.37 -9.25
CA LEU A 111 23.90 -18.73 -7.94
C LEU A 111 23.30 -17.88 -6.81
N ALA A 112 23.07 -16.58 -7.05
CA ALA A 112 22.44 -15.69 -6.08
C ALA A 112 20.97 -16.08 -5.80
N GLU A 113 20.25 -16.51 -6.83
CA GLU A 113 18.88 -17.04 -6.68
C GLU A 113 18.88 -18.35 -5.89
N PHE A 114 19.78 -19.28 -6.22
CA PHE A 114 19.93 -20.55 -5.52
C PHE A 114 20.24 -20.36 -4.03
N GLU A 115 21.18 -19.49 -3.67
CA GLU A 115 21.51 -19.20 -2.27
C GLU A 115 20.29 -18.68 -1.50
N ARG A 116 19.48 -17.82 -2.14
CA ARG A 116 18.26 -17.27 -1.54
C ARG A 116 17.21 -18.35 -1.29
N GLU A 117 17.04 -19.27 -2.23
CA GLU A 117 16.13 -20.40 -2.07
C GLU A 117 16.55 -21.29 -0.91
N LEU A 118 17.85 -21.60 -0.79
CA LEU A 118 18.38 -22.36 0.34
C LEU A 118 18.15 -21.66 1.69
N ILE A 119 18.37 -20.35 1.78
CA ILE A 119 18.09 -19.59 3.02
C ILE A 119 16.60 -19.65 3.36
N ARG A 120 15.73 -19.51 2.36
CA ARG A 120 14.28 -19.59 2.54
C ARG A 120 13.85 -20.97 3.01
N GLU A 121 14.34 -22.03 2.37
CA GLU A 121 14.05 -23.41 2.72
C GLU A 121 14.48 -23.71 4.16
N ARG A 122 15.73 -23.38 4.52
CA ARG A 122 16.24 -23.55 5.89
C ARG A 122 15.40 -22.79 6.91
N THR A 123 14.99 -21.56 6.59
CA THR A 123 14.13 -20.76 7.47
C THR A 123 12.76 -21.39 7.65
N GLN A 124 12.16 -21.90 6.58
CA GLN A 124 10.86 -22.58 6.64
C GLN A 124 10.93 -23.89 7.42
N ALA A 125 11.97 -24.70 7.21
CA ALA A 125 12.23 -25.92 7.97
C ALA A 125 12.39 -25.60 9.46
N GLY A 126 13.17 -24.57 9.81
CA GLY A 126 13.33 -24.10 11.18
C GLY A 126 12.03 -23.61 11.82
N LEU A 127 11.22 -22.85 11.09
CA LEU A 127 9.90 -22.39 11.55
C LEU A 127 8.92 -23.55 11.75
N SER A 128 8.91 -24.53 10.83
CA SER A 128 8.08 -25.73 10.94
C SER A 128 8.47 -26.55 12.17
N ALA A 129 9.76 -26.81 12.36
CA ALA A 129 10.28 -27.50 13.53
C ALA A 129 9.94 -26.74 14.83
N ALA A 130 10.08 -25.42 14.86
CA ALA A 130 9.73 -24.62 16.03
C ALA A 130 8.21 -24.68 16.33
N ARG A 131 7.35 -24.63 15.31
CA ARG A 131 5.90 -24.80 15.47
C ARG A 131 5.53 -26.18 16.01
N SER A 132 6.18 -27.25 15.51
CA SER A 132 5.97 -28.61 16.02
C SER A 132 6.32 -28.76 17.50
N ARG A 133 7.30 -27.97 17.99
CA ARG A 133 7.66 -27.85 19.40
C ARG A 133 6.77 -26.89 20.19
N GLY A 134 5.65 -26.44 19.63
CA GLY A 134 4.68 -25.58 20.31
C GLY A 134 4.97 -24.07 20.26
N ARG A 135 5.99 -23.61 19.51
CA ARG A 135 6.22 -22.17 19.35
C ARG A 135 5.14 -21.55 18.46
N ILE A 136 4.28 -20.72 19.06
CA ILE A 136 3.32 -19.88 18.34
C ILE A 136 4.05 -18.61 17.89
N GLY A 137 4.36 -18.54 16.59
CA GLY A 137 4.96 -17.34 15.98
C GLY A 137 3.96 -16.18 15.83
N GLY A 138 4.48 -15.01 15.45
CA GLY A 138 3.68 -13.80 15.22
C GLY A 138 3.64 -12.85 16.43
N ARG A 139 2.89 -11.75 16.29
CA ARG A 139 2.68 -10.79 17.38
C ARG A 139 1.86 -11.46 18.50
N PRO A 140 2.31 -11.41 19.76
CA PRO A 140 1.51 -11.93 20.89
C PRO A 140 0.09 -11.35 20.88
N LYS A 141 -0.90 -12.21 21.15
CA LYS A 141 -2.30 -11.79 21.27
C LYS A 141 -2.49 -10.99 22.56
N GLY A 142 -3.46 -10.08 22.54
CA GLY A 142 -3.86 -9.28 23.69
C GLY A 142 -3.19 -7.92 23.77
N LEU A 143 -3.47 -7.22 24.87
CA LEU A 143 -2.93 -5.91 25.16
C LEU A 143 -1.50 -6.06 25.73
N PRO A 144 -0.46 -5.49 25.09
CA PRO A 144 0.88 -5.53 25.66
C PRO A 144 0.91 -4.70 26.95
N ALA A 145 1.71 -5.09 27.95
CA ALA A 145 1.78 -4.40 29.25
C ALA A 145 2.06 -2.89 29.13
N LYS A 146 2.86 -2.48 28.14
CA LYS A 146 3.14 -1.07 27.85
C LYS A 146 1.92 -0.26 27.38
N ALA A 147 0.91 -0.93 26.84
CA ALA A 147 -0.32 -0.31 26.36
C ALA A 147 -1.45 -0.32 27.41
N GLU A 148 -1.23 -0.88 28.60
CA GLU A 148 -2.23 -0.95 29.67
C GLU A 148 -2.71 0.44 30.11
N ALA A 149 -1.77 1.35 30.35
CA ALA A 149 -2.06 2.73 30.75
C ALA A 149 -2.85 3.47 29.64
N THR A 150 -2.46 3.30 28.38
CA THR A 150 -3.15 3.90 27.24
C THR A 150 -4.56 3.33 27.06
N ALA A 151 -4.74 2.03 27.27
CA ALA A 151 -6.06 1.39 27.19
C ALA A 151 -6.97 1.81 28.35
N MET A 152 -6.42 2.02 29.55
CA MET A 152 -7.15 2.58 30.68
C MET A 152 -7.60 4.02 30.40
N ALA A 153 -6.69 4.87 29.92
CA ALA A 153 -7.02 6.24 29.53
C ALA A 153 -8.08 6.28 28.41
N ALA A 154 -7.97 5.38 27.42
CA ALA A 154 -8.98 5.22 26.37
C ALA A 154 -10.35 4.84 26.93
N GLN A 155 -10.43 3.89 27.87
CA GLN A 155 -11.67 3.52 28.53
C GLN A 155 -12.30 4.69 29.29
N THR A 156 -11.50 5.42 30.07
CA THR A 156 -11.99 6.56 30.85
C THR A 156 -12.55 7.65 29.94
N LEU A 157 -11.77 8.08 28.94
CA LEU A 157 -12.19 9.13 28.01
C LEU A 157 -13.42 8.73 27.18
N TYR A 158 -13.53 7.45 26.82
CA TYR A 158 -14.70 6.94 26.10
C TYR A 158 -15.96 6.94 26.97
N ARG A 159 -15.86 6.49 28.23
CA ARG A 159 -17.00 6.49 29.18
C ARG A 159 -17.45 7.88 29.60
N GLU A 160 -16.54 8.84 29.66
CA GLU A 160 -16.87 10.24 29.93
C GLU A 160 -17.79 10.85 28.86
N GLY A 161 -17.77 10.33 27.62
CA GLY A 161 -18.65 10.75 26.53
C GLY A 161 -18.45 12.19 26.04
N ARG A 162 -17.44 12.91 26.55
CA ARG A 162 -17.17 14.32 26.22
C ARG A 162 -16.39 14.51 24.93
N LEU A 163 -15.63 13.50 24.51
CA LEU A 163 -14.77 13.55 23.34
C LEU A 163 -15.24 12.55 22.29
N SER A 164 -15.12 12.94 21.01
CA SER A 164 -15.36 12.02 19.91
C SER A 164 -14.29 10.93 19.87
N VAL A 165 -14.62 9.77 19.27
CA VAL A 165 -13.68 8.66 19.07
C VAL A 165 -12.41 9.09 18.31
N SER A 166 -12.54 10.05 17.38
CA SER A 166 -11.39 10.62 16.66
C SER A 166 -10.49 11.43 17.58
N ALA A 167 -11.08 12.35 18.37
CA ALA A 167 -10.35 13.19 19.31
C ALA A 167 -9.64 12.37 20.40
N ILE A 168 -10.25 11.27 20.84
CA ILE A 168 -9.61 10.33 21.79
C ILE A 168 -8.40 9.65 21.14
N GLY A 169 -8.53 9.19 19.89
CA GLY A 169 -7.43 8.57 19.15
C GLY A 169 -6.26 9.53 18.94
N GLU A 170 -6.53 10.77 18.55
CA GLU A 170 -5.52 11.83 18.39
C GLU A 170 -4.81 12.14 19.70
N LYS A 171 -5.57 12.32 20.79
CA LYS A 171 -5.02 12.65 22.11
C LYS A 171 -4.16 11.54 22.72
N LEU A 172 -4.49 10.29 22.44
CA LEU A 172 -3.74 9.11 22.91
C LEU A 172 -2.71 8.61 21.90
N HIS A 173 -2.56 9.29 20.75
CA HIS A 173 -1.68 8.89 19.64
C HIS A 173 -1.91 7.44 19.18
N ILE A 174 -3.18 7.00 19.13
CA ILE A 174 -3.58 5.67 18.65
C ILE A 174 -4.62 5.77 17.55
N SER A 175 -4.56 4.83 16.61
CA SER A 175 -5.57 4.75 15.55
C SER A 175 -6.95 4.40 16.13
N LYS A 176 -8.03 4.77 15.41
CA LYS A 176 -9.41 4.40 15.77
C LYS A 176 -9.57 2.88 15.93
N SER A 177 -8.89 2.08 15.10
CA SER A 177 -8.95 0.61 15.16
C SER A 177 -8.26 0.07 16.43
N THR A 178 -7.12 0.64 16.82
CA THR A 178 -6.44 0.33 18.08
C THR A 178 -7.31 0.72 19.28
N LEU A 179 -7.93 1.90 19.25
CA LEU A 179 -8.84 2.38 20.30
C LEU A 179 -9.98 1.39 20.54
N TYR A 180 -10.71 1.00 19.48
CA TYR A 180 -11.76 -0.01 19.61
C TYR A 180 -11.24 -1.39 20.02
N SER A 181 -10.03 -1.77 19.59
CA SER A 181 -9.39 -3.01 20.07
C SER A 181 -9.13 -2.98 21.57
N TYR A 182 -8.72 -1.83 22.12
CA TYR A 182 -8.48 -1.66 23.55
C TYR A 182 -9.79 -1.64 24.34
N LEU A 183 -10.81 -0.94 23.85
CA LEU A 183 -12.14 -0.91 24.47
C LEU A 183 -12.77 -2.31 24.54
N ARG A 184 -12.70 -3.09 23.44
CA ARG A 184 -13.16 -4.48 23.41
C ARG A 184 -12.36 -5.37 24.36
N HIS A 185 -11.04 -5.22 24.41
CA HIS A 185 -10.19 -5.97 25.34
C HIS A 185 -10.54 -5.67 26.81
N ARG A 186 -10.96 -4.44 27.12
CA ARG A 186 -11.35 -4.01 28.47
C ARG A 186 -12.85 -4.21 28.77
N GLY A 187 -13.61 -4.87 27.88
CA GLY A 187 -15.03 -5.16 28.09
C GLY A 187 -15.92 -3.92 28.15
N VAL A 188 -15.55 -2.83 27.49
CA VAL A 188 -16.39 -1.64 27.39
C VAL A 188 -17.46 -1.88 26.33
N GLU A 189 -18.73 -1.66 26.68
CA GLU A 189 -19.83 -1.68 25.72
C GLU A 189 -19.64 -0.54 24.72
N ILE A 190 -19.39 -0.91 23.47
CA ILE A 190 -19.32 0.03 22.35
C ILE A 190 -20.73 0.08 21.78
N GLY A 191 -21.38 1.23 21.89
CA GLY A 191 -22.71 1.44 21.33
C GLY A 191 -22.74 1.07 19.85
N ALA A 192 -23.84 0.46 19.40
CA ALA A 192 -24.09 0.27 17.98
C ALA A 192 -23.95 1.62 17.26
N TYR A 193 -23.28 1.64 16.10
CA TYR A 193 -23.15 2.84 15.29
C TYR A 193 -24.54 3.36 14.94
N GLN A 194 -25.00 4.40 15.62
CA GLN A 194 -26.22 5.11 15.29
C GLN A 194 -25.84 6.25 14.35
N LYS A 195 -26.26 6.15 13.08
CA LYS A 195 -26.14 7.22 12.08
C LYS A 195 -26.75 8.48 12.69
N SER A 196 -25.93 9.49 12.99
CA SER A 196 -26.42 10.75 13.54
C SER A 196 -27.23 11.46 12.45
N ALA A 197 -28.54 11.51 12.60
CA ALA A 197 -29.46 12.33 11.77
C ALA A 197 -29.25 13.85 11.98
N ARG A 198 -28.05 14.30 12.37
CA ARG A 198 -27.74 15.70 12.70
C ARG A 198 -26.71 16.26 11.75
N SER A 199 -27.16 16.65 10.57
CA SER A 199 -26.50 17.67 9.73
C SER A 199 -27.46 18.44 8.80
N ARG A 200 -28.79 18.38 9.00
CA ARG A 200 -29.76 19.12 8.15
C ARG A 200 -30.24 20.45 8.76
N ASP A 201 -30.26 20.61 10.09
CA ASP A 201 -30.92 21.77 10.72
C ASP A 201 -30.06 23.04 10.85
N GLN A 202 -28.73 22.97 10.72
CA GLN A 202 -27.86 24.14 10.93
C GLN A 202 -27.48 24.90 9.66
N GLN A 203 -27.90 24.44 8.47
CA GLN A 203 -27.66 25.13 7.21
C GLN A 203 -28.85 25.98 6.72
N ILE A 204 -30.01 25.90 7.36
CA ILE A 204 -31.25 26.56 6.88
C ILE A 204 -31.34 28.05 7.32
N THR A 205 -30.59 28.50 8.33
CA THR A 205 -30.77 29.87 8.88
C THR A 205 -29.96 30.97 8.20
N ALA A 206 -29.18 30.67 7.16
CA ALA A 206 -28.31 31.67 6.51
C ALA A 206 -28.41 31.68 4.98
N SER A 207 -29.64 31.62 4.43
CA SER A 207 -29.90 32.13 3.08
C SER A 207 -31.40 32.27 2.87
N SER A 208 -31.86 33.51 2.96
CA SER A 208 -33.21 33.97 2.68
C SER A 208 -33.65 33.74 1.22
N SER A 209 -34.96 33.55 1.09
CA SER A 209 -35.87 33.96 -0.02
C SER A 209 -36.28 32.92 -1.08
N SER A 210 -37.60 32.96 -1.35
CA SER A 210 -38.41 32.25 -2.37
C SER A 210 -39.12 30.95 -1.96
N PRO A 211 -40.33 30.71 -2.50
CA PRO A 211 -41.51 30.35 -1.72
C PRO A 211 -41.77 28.84 -1.63
N ALA A 212 -42.55 28.48 -0.62
CA ALA A 212 -43.02 27.13 -0.29
C ALA A 212 -43.34 26.24 -1.50
N GLU A 213 -42.57 25.18 -1.67
CA GLU A 213 -42.96 24.00 -2.44
C GLU A 213 -43.71 22.99 -1.54
N PRO A 214 -44.72 22.29 -2.08
CA PRO A 214 -45.59 21.39 -1.33
C PRO A 214 -44.83 20.15 -0.79
N PRO A 215 -45.36 19.43 0.21
CA PRO A 215 -44.65 18.32 0.87
C PRO A 215 -44.27 17.23 -0.14
N ALA A 216 -42.96 17.01 -0.32
CA ALA A 216 -42.42 16.02 -1.23
C ALA A 216 -42.85 14.60 -0.81
N VAL A 217 -43.52 13.90 -1.73
CA VAL A 217 -43.93 12.50 -1.58
C VAL A 217 -42.66 11.65 -1.50
N GLU A 218 -42.53 10.85 -0.45
CA GLU A 218 -41.42 9.91 -0.27
C GLU A 218 -41.52 8.80 -1.32
N ARG A 219 -40.57 8.73 -2.25
CA ARG A 219 -40.52 7.75 -3.34
C ARG A 219 -39.46 6.71 -3.03
N VAL A 220 -39.60 5.50 -3.58
CA VAL A 220 -38.64 4.41 -3.42
C VAL A 220 -38.12 4.03 -4.80
N ALA A 221 -36.81 4.20 -5.00
CA ALA A 221 -36.11 3.77 -6.21
C ALA A 221 -35.56 2.36 -6.00
N THR A 222 -35.62 1.54 -7.06
CA THR A 222 -35.01 0.20 -7.07
C THR A 222 -33.70 0.29 -7.85
N VAL A 223 -32.59 0.30 -7.13
CA VAL A 223 -31.25 0.43 -7.71
C VAL A 223 -30.57 -0.94 -7.75
N THR A 224 -30.16 -1.35 -8.94
CA THR A 224 -29.34 -2.54 -9.14
C THR A 224 -27.87 -2.17 -9.08
N LEU A 225 -27.13 -2.86 -8.21
CA LEU A 225 -25.71 -2.70 -7.99
C LEU A 225 -24.96 -3.96 -8.42
N ARG A 226 -24.11 -3.83 -9.43
CA ARG A 226 -23.06 -4.79 -9.73
C ARG A 226 -21.85 -4.46 -8.86
N LEU A 227 -21.38 -5.40 -8.05
CA LEU A 227 -20.24 -5.21 -7.17
C LEU A 227 -19.26 -6.38 -7.25
N ALA A 228 -18.02 -6.09 -7.63
CA ALA A 228 -16.89 -7.01 -7.55
C ALA A 228 -15.83 -6.48 -6.59
N VAL A 229 -15.53 -7.25 -5.54
CA VAL A 229 -14.43 -6.96 -4.61
C VAL A 229 -13.19 -7.74 -5.05
N VAL A 230 -12.07 -7.07 -5.23
CA VAL A 230 -10.80 -7.64 -5.73
C VAL A 230 -9.69 -7.36 -4.73
N ASN A 231 -8.76 -8.30 -4.53
CA ASN A 231 -7.61 -8.03 -3.65
C ASN A 231 -6.63 -7.08 -4.35
N ASN A 232 -6.03 -6.13 -3.62
CA ASN A 232 -4.99 -5.25 -4.15
C ASN A 232 -3.71 -6.01 -4.56
N SER A 233 -3.55 -7.26 -4.09
CA SER A 233 -2.42 -8.12 -4.44
C SER A 233 -2.76 -9.60 -4.27
N LYS A 234 -2.09 -10.47 -5.04
CA LYS A 234 -2.18 -11.94 -4.92
C LYS A 234 -1.80 -12.49 -3.55
N PHE A 235 -1.12 -11.70 -2.73
CA PHE A 235 -0.68 -12.08 -1.38
C PHE A 235 -1.68 -11.71 -0.27
N VAL A 236 -2.71 -10.92 -0.58
CA VAL A 236 -3.75 -10.51 0.37
C VAL A 236 -4.91 -11.51 0.34
N ARG A 237 -5.40 -11.93 1.50
CA ARG A 237 -6.57 -12.82 1.65
C ARG A 237 -7.73 -12.11 2.36
N GLY A 238 -8.05 -10.89 1.91
CA GLY A 238 -9.06 -10.00 2.51
C GLY A 238 -10.44 -10.07 1.84
N ARG A 239 -10.50 -10.46 0.56
CA ARG A 239 -11.70 -10.42 -0.30
C ARG A 239 -12.98 -10.94 0.34
N LYS A 240 -12.96 -12.15 0.92
CA LYS A 240 -14.16 -12.75 1.52
C LYS A 240 -14.70 -11.90 2.67
N ARG A 241 -13.81 -11.43 3.54
CA ARG A 241 -14.18 -10.63 4.72
C ARG A 241 -14.61 -9.23 4.34
N ALA A 242 -13.98 -8.63 3.33
CA ALA A 242 -14.39 -7.35 2.76
C ALA A 242 -15.82 -7.44 2.20
N LYS A 243 -16.12 -8.50 1.44
CA LYS A 243 -17.46 -8.75 0.93
C LYS A 243 -18.51 -8.92 2.04
N GLU A 244 -18.24 -9.75 3.04
CA GLU A 244 -19.13 -9.94 4.22
C GLU A 244 -19.39 -8.61 4.95
N ASN A 245 -18.38 -7.76 5.08
CA ASN A 245 -18.50 -6.45 5.70
C ASN A 245 -19.37 -5.50 4.87
N ILE A 246 -19.13 -5.41 3.56
CA ILE A 246 -19.89 -4.54 2.66
C ILE A 246 -21.37 -4.93 2.67
N GLU A 247 -21.68 -6.23 2.56
CA GLU A 247 -23.06 -6.73 2.61
C GLU A 247 -23.75 -6.31 3.92
N ARG A 248 -23.06 -6.48 5.06
CA ARG A 248 -23.61 -6.17 6.38
C ARG A 248 -23.75 -4.67 6.67
N TYR A 249 -22.75 -3.88 6.32
CA TYR A 249 -22.64 -2.50 6.80
C TYR A 249 -23.12 -1.47 5.77
N CYS A 250 -22.97 -1.76 4.48
CA CYS A 250 -23.31 -0.82 3.41
C CYS A 250 -24.64 -1.19 2.75
N LEU A 251 -24.89 -2.48 2.48
CA LEU A 251 -26.02 -2.91 1.65
C LEU A 251 -27.28 -3.30 2.46
N GLU A 252 -27.11 -3.96 3.62
CA GLU A 252 -28.22 -4.35 4.51
C GLU A 252 -29.16 -3.19 4.90
N PRO A 253 -28.69 -1.95 5.17
CA PRO A 253 -29.57 -0.82 5.47
C PRO A 253 -30.56 -0.45 4.36
N TYR A 254 -30.27 -0.82 3.10
CA TYR A 254 -31.11 -0.57 1.94
C TYR A 254 -31.91 -1.80 1.51
N GLY A 255 -32.04 -2.80 2.41
CA GLY A 255 -32.87 -3.98 2.16
C GLY A 255 -32.33 -4.88 1.06
N MET A 256 -31.00 -5.06 1.00
CA MET A 256 -30.35 -5.78 -0.10
C MET A 256 -30.98 -7.13 -0.43
N LYS A 257 -31.27 -7.34 -1.72
CA LYS A 257 -31.61 -8.66 -2.25
C LYS A 257 -30.56 -9.08 -3.24
N ARG A 258 -30.04 -10.29 -3.09
CA ARG A 258 -29.05 -10.84 -4.03
C ARG A 258 -29.78 -11.57 -5.15
N LEU A 259 -29.61 -11.09 -6.37
CA LEU A 259 -30.19 -11.67 -7.58
C LEU A 259 -29.41 -12.91 -8.03
N GLU A 260 -30.05 -13.78 -8.81
CA GLU A 260 -29.42 -14.98 -9.38
C GLU A 260 -28.24 -14.66 -10.30
N SER A 261 -28.26 -13.48 -10.93
CA SER A 261 -27.15 -12.92 -11.72
C SER A 261 -25.91 -12.57 -10.89
N GLY A 262 -26.03 -12.52 -9.56
CA GLY A 262 -24.98 -12.11 -8.64
C GLY A 262 -24.92 -10.61 -8.33
N HIS A 263 -25.86 -9.82 -8.86
CA HIS A 263 -26.04 -8.40 -8.53
C HIS A 263 -26.86 -8.22 -7.24
N TYR A 264 -26.88 -7.00 -6.72
CA TYR A 264 -27.66 -6.61 -5.55
C TYR A 264 -28.76 -5.64 -5.97
N GLU A 265 -29.97 -5.84 -5.48
CA GLU A 265 -31.08 -4.91 -5.61
C GLU A 265 -31.26 -4.18 -4.27
N LEU A 266 -31.31 -2.86 -4.34
CA LEU A 266 -31.39 -1.96 -3.18
C LEU A 266 -32.62 -1.08 -3.30
N ALA A 267 -33.37 -0.94 -2.21
CA ALA A 267 -34.50 -0.02 -2.11
C ALA A 267 -34.04 1.27 -1.44
N ILE A 268 -33.95 2.36 -2.21
CA ILE A 268 -33.48 3.66 -1.72
C ILE A 268 -34.66 4.61 -1.67
N SER A 269 -35.02 5.07 -0.48
CA SER A 269 -36.03 6.11 -0.29
C SER A 269 -35.45 7.49 -0.57
N TYR A 270 -36.13 8.29 -1.40
CA TYR A 270 -35.68 9.62 -1.81
C TYR A 270 -36.86 10.59 -1.95
N ARG A 271 -36.58 11.88 -1.77
CA ARG A 271 -37.57 12.97 -1.92
C ARG A 271 -37.30 13.85 -3.13
N SER A 272 -36.05 13.88 -3.60
CA SER A 272 -35.62 14.54 -4.83
C SER A 272 -34.59 13.69 -5.57
N ASP A 273 -34.48 13.88 -6.87
CA ASP A 273 -33.54 13.14 -7.70
C ASP A 273 -32.07 13.38 -7.28
N ASP A 274 -31.74 14.61 -6.87
CA ASP A 274 -30.43 14.97 -6.31
C ASP A 274 -30.11 14.21 -5.00
N GLU A 275 -31.12 13.94 -4.17
CA GLU A 275 -30.96 13.13 -2.95
C GLU A 275 -30.68 11.67 -3.28
N LEU A 276 -31.31 11.13 -4.33
CA LEU A 276 -31.04 9.77 -4.81
C LEU A 276 -29.60 9.66 -5.34
N ASP A 277 -29.19 10.58 -6.21
CA ASP A 277 -27.84 10.61 -6.79
C ASP A 277 -26.77 10.68 -5.69
N LYS A 278 -26.96 11.58 -4.73
CA LYS A 278 -26.06 11.72 -3.59
C LYS A 278 -26.02 10.47 -2.73
N THR A 279 -27.17 9.85 -2.47
CA THR A 279 -27.24 8.64 -1.65
C THR A 279 -26.51 7.47 -2.31
N VAL A 280 -26.64 7.31 -3.63
CA VAL A 280 -25.92 6.27 -4.38
C VAL A 280 -24.41 6.55 -4.40
N HIS A 281 -24.00 7.80 -4.60
CA HIS A 281 -22.58 8.17 -4.60
C HIS A 281 -21.91 7.98 -3.22
N ASP A 282 -22.59 8.37 -2.15
CA ASP A 282 -22.14 8.18 -0.77
C ASP A 282 -22.04 6.67 -0.47
N LEU A 283 -23.01 5.87 -0.89
CA LEU A 283 -22.99 4.41 -0.75
C LEU A 283 -21.78 3.78 -1.48
N LEU A 284 -21.54 4.13 -2.74
CA LEU A 284 -20.38 3.63 -3.50
C LEU A 284 -19.05 4.00 -2.84
N THR A 285 -18.97 5.22 -2.28
CA THR A 285 -17.81 5.69 -1.52
C THR A 285 -17.59 4.86 -0.25
N GLU A 286 -18.64 4.58 0.51
CA GLU A 286 -18.58 3.74 1.72
C GLU A 286 -18.14 2.31 1.39
N ILE A 287 -18.68 1.73 0.31
CA ILE A 287 -18.31 0.38 -0.16
C ILE A 287 -16.81 0.32 -0.51
N SER A 288 -16.28 1.39 -1.13
CA SER A 288 -14.86 1.50 -1.47
C SER A 288 -13.99 1.55 -0.20
N GLN A 289 -14.38 2.37 0.79
CA GLN A 289 -13.66 2.50 2.06
C GLN A 289 -13.62 1.17 2.85
N GLU A 290 -14.73 0.42 2.89
CA GLU A 290 -14.77 -0.90 3.53
C GLU A 290 -13.85 -1.92 2.84
N ALA A 291 -13.75 -1.87 1.51
CA ALA A 291 -12.80 -2.70 0.76
C ALA A 291 -11.35 -2.33 1.07
N ASP A 292 -11.03 -1.03 1.08
CA ASP A 292 -9.68 -0.51 1.34
C ASP A 292 -9.15 -0.90 2.72
N MET A 293 -10.01 -0.88 3.75
CA MET A 293 -9.66 -1.34 5.10
C MET A 293 -9.17 -2.81 5.14
N ARG A 294 -9.45 -3.58 4.10
CA ARG A 294 -9.03 -4.98 3.93
C ARG A 294 -8.00 -5.17 2.82
N ASN A 295 -7.40 -4.09 2.32
CA ASN A 295 -6.48 -4.09 1.17
C ASN A 295 -7.11 -4.71 -0.08
N CYS A 296 -8.38 -4.38 -0.32
CA CYS A 296 -9.14 -4.75 -1.49
C CYS A 296 -9.63 -3.47 -2.18
N PHE A 297 -9.88 -3.53 -3.48
CA PHE A 297 -10.55 -2.48 -4.23
C PHE A 297 -11.87 -3.02 -4.80
N ILE A 298 -12.72 -2.12 -5.28
CA ILE A 298 -14.02 -2.46 -5.85
C ILE A 298 -14.09 -2.10 -7.33
N GLU A 299 -14.82 -2.90 -8.08
CA GLU A 299 -15.41 -2.52 -9.36
C GLU A 299 -16.92 -2.55 -9.15
N ALA A 300 -17.53 -1.37 -9.20
CA ALA A 300 -18.95 -1.20 -8.96
C ALA A 300 -19.60 -0.42 -10.09
N ASP A 301 -20.84 -0.77 -10.39
CA ASP A 301 -21.69 -0.15 -11.41
C ASP A 301 -23.12 -0.18 -10.84
N ALA A 302 -23.79 0.97 -10.72
CA ALA A 302 -25.14 1.05 -10.19
C ALA A 302 -26.08 1.70 -11.20
N TRP A 303 -27.30 1.19 -11.34
CA TRP A 303 -28.31 1.77 -12.23
C TRP A 303 -29.72 1.53 -11.67
N GLU A 304 -30.64 2.41 -12.02
CA GLU A 304 -32.06 2.27 -11.66
C GLU A 304 -32.81 1.56 -12.80
N GLU A 305 -33.61 0.54 -12.48
CA GLU A 305 -34.39 -0.17 -13.49
C GLU A 305 -35.56 0.70 -13.99
N GLY A 306 -35.63 0.91 -15.30
CA GLY A 306 -36.68 1.70 -15.94
C GLY A 306 -36.34 3.18 -16.16
N THR A 307 -35.14 3.63 -15.81
CA THR A 307 -34.64 4.99 -16.11
C THR A 307 -33.26 4.93 -16.81
N GLU A 308 -32.80 6.07 -17.35
CA GLU A 308 -31.45 6.20 -17.92
C GLU A 308 -30.37 6.49 -16.86
N ARG A 309 -30.69 6.40 -15.57
CA ARG A 309 -29.79 6.79 -14.48
C ARG A 309 -28.78 5.69 -14.16
N ARG A 310 -27.52 6.09 -14.11
CA ARG A 310 -26.37 5.22 -13.84
C ARG A 310 -25.30 5.96 -13.06
N TRP A 311 -24.64 5.25 -12.14
CA TRP A 311 -23.60 5.74 -11.24
C TRP A 311 -22.41 4.79 -11.20
#